data_AF-A0A729FHP1-F1
#
_entry.id   AF-A0A729FHP1-F1
#
_cell.length_a   1.000
_cell.length_b   1.000
_cell.length_c   1.000
_cell.angle_alpha   90.00
_cell.angle_beta   90.00
_cell.angle_gamma   90.00
#
_symmetry.space_group_name_H-M   'P 1'
#
loop_
_entity.id
_entity.type
_entity.pdbx_description
1 polymer ?
#
loop_
_entity_poly.entity_id
_entity_poly.type
_entity_poly.pdbx_seq_one_letter_code
_entity_poly.pdbx_strand_id
1 'polypeptide(L)' 'MLSRIEMYISYAIFELLSQQRCVSLLAILDILNRKLQEGGHSESEHLAILNAIKEVEKNI' A
#
# COMPACT_ATOMS: atom_id res chain seq x y z
N MET A 1 6.04 -13.84 10.20
CA MET A 1 4.81 -13.03 10.32
C MET A 1 5.12 -11.71 9.62
N LEU A 2 4.38 -11.33 8.58
CA LEU A 2 4.61 -10.04 7.92
C LEU A 2 4.21 -8.91 8.87
N SER A 3 5.00 -7.83 8.88
CA SER A 3 4.59 -6.58 9.50
C SER A 3 3.35 -6.04 8.79
N ARG A 4 2.56 -5.20 9.47
CA ARG A 4 1.39 -4.56 8.83
C ARG A 4 1.77 -3.71 7.63
N ILE A 5 2.98 -3.12 7.64
CA ILE A 5 3.53 -2.36 6.52
C ILE A 5 3.71 -3.26 5.29
N GLU A 6 4.42 -4.39 5.46
CA GLU A 6 4.65 -5.35 4.38
C GLU A 6 3.34 -5.95 3.86
N MET A 7 2.33 -6.13 4.74
CA MET A 7 1.01 -6.60 4.34
C MET A 7 0.34 -5.64 3.35
N TYR A 8 0.38 -4.32 3.59
CA TYR A 8 -0.22 -3.33 2.70
C TYR A 8 0.57 -3.17 1.39
N ILE A 9 1.90 -3.24 1.43
CA ILE A 9 2.73 -3.26 0.22
C ILE A 9 2.40 -4.51 -0.61
N SER A 10 2.31 -5.68 0.04
CA SER A 10 1.94 -6.94 -0.63
C SER A 10 0.53 -6.89 -1.22
N TYR A 11 -0.42 -6.27 -0.52
CA TYR A 11 -1.77 -6.00 -1.03
C TYR A 11 -1.71 -5.19 -2.32
N ALA A 12 -0.95 -4.10 -2.35
CA ALA A 12 -0.83 -3.27 -3.55
C ALA A 12 -0.18 -4.01 -4.72
N ILE A 13 0.88 -4.79 -4.46
CA ILE A 13 1.52 -5.64 -5.47
C ILE A 13 0.52 -6.67 -6.02
N PHE A 14 -0.20 -7.36 -5.14
CA PHE A 14 -1.19 -8.36 -5.53
C PHE A 14 -2.31 -7.74 -6.38
N GLU A 15 -2.82 -6.57 -5.99
CA GLU A 15 -3.83 -5.86 -6.75
C GLU A 15 -3.32 -5.49 -8.16
N LEU A 16 -2.09 -4.97 -8.29
CA LEU A 16 -1.49 -4.69 -9.61
C LEU A 16 -1.38 -5.94 -10.48
N LEU A 17 -0.89 -7.05 -9.91
CA LEU A 17 -0.76 -8.33 -10.61
C LEU A 17 -2.12 -8.88 -11.04
N SER A 18 -3.14 -8.78 -10.18
CA SER A 18 -4.51 -9.21 -10.50
C SER A 18 -5.13 -8.41 -11.65
N GLN A 19 -4.74 -7.15 -11.78
CA GLN A 19 -5.15 -6.24 -12.86
C GLN A 19 -4.24 -6.32 -14.09
N GLN A 20 -3.24 -7.20 -14.11
CA GLN A 20 -2.21 -7.30 -15.16
C GLN A 20 -1.49 -5.96 -15.42
N ARG A 21 -1.33 -5.13 -14.38
CA ARG A 21 -0.63 -3.85 -14.43
C ARG A 21 0.84 -4.03 -14.08
N CYS A 22 1.68 -3.13 -14.59
CA CYS A 22 3.10 -3.09 -14.25
C CYS A 22 3.28 -2.78 -12.75
N VAL A 23 4.16 -3.53 -12.08
CA VAL A 23 4.54 -3.30 -10.70
C VAL A 23 5.67 -2.28 -10.67
N SER A 24 5.37 -1.06 -10.21
CA SER A 24 6.35 0.00 -9.99
C SER A 24 6.07 0.69 -8.65
N LEU A 25 7.07 1.34 -8.07
CA LEU A 25 6.89 2.06 -6.79
C LEU A 25 5.79 3.12 -6.88
N LEU A 26 5.70 3.84 -8.01
CA LEU A 26 4.63 4.82 -8.25
C LEU A 26 3.24 4.16 -8.31
N ALA A 27 3.12 2.98 -8.94
CA ALA A 27 1.86 2.26 -9.01
C ALA A 27 1.45 1.68 -7.64
N ILE A 28 2.41 1.26 -6.83
CA ILE A 28 2.18 0.82 -5.45
C ILE A 28 1.68 2.01 -4.61
N LEU A 29 2.31 3.19 -4.73
CA LEU A 29 1.85 4.40 -4.05
C LEU A 29 0.42 4.79 -4.44
N ASP A 30 0.08 4.71 -5.72
CA ASP A 30 -1.27 5.01 -6.21
C ASP A 30 -2.33 4.13 -5.53
N ILE A 31 -2.07 2.82 -5.42
CA ILE A 31 -2.99 1.90 -4.71
C ILE A 31 -3.07 2.23 -3.22
N LEU A 32 -1.94 2.45 -2.55
CA LEU A 32 -1.93 2.72 -1.12
C LEU A 32 -2.63 4.04 -0.78
N ASN A 33 -2.45 5.08 -1.60
CA ASN A 33 -3.14 6.36 -1.44
C ASN A 33 -4.65 6.23 -1.64
N ARG A 34 -5.09 5.48 -2.67
CA ARG A 34 -6.52 5.17 -2.85
C ARG A 34 -7.06 4.40 -1.64
N LYS A 35 -6.32 3.40 -1.16
CA LYS A 35 -6.70 2.64 0.03
C LYS A 35 -6.87 3.52 1.25
N LEU A 36 -5.95 4.46 1.49
CA LEU A 36 -6.04 5.41 2.60
C LEU A 36 -7.29 6.30 2.51
N GLN A 37 -7.66 6.71 1.29
CA GLN A 37 -8.82 7.57 1.01
C GLN A 37 -10.18 6.87 1.09
N GLU A 38 -10.24 5.54 0.91
CA GLU A 38 -11.49 4.75 1.01
C GLU A 38 -12.19 4.89 2.37
N GLY A 39 -11.46 5.28 3.42
CA GLY A 39 -12.00 5.38 4.77
C GLY A 39 -12.39 4.02 5.34
N GLY A 40 -13.11 4.01 6.48
CA GLY A 40 -13.57 2.77 7.13
C GLY A 40 -12.49 1.96 7.85
N HIS A 41 -11.25 2.45 7.87
CA HIS A 41 -10.12 1.83 8.57
C HIS A 41 -10.19 2.08 10.07
N SER A 42 -9.77 1.09 10.87
CA SER A 42 -9.37 1.37 12.25
C SER A 42 -8.16 2.31 12.28
N GLU A 43 -7.95 3.03 13.39
CA GLU A 43 -6.78 3.89 13.57
C GLU A 43 -5.47 3.14 13.30
N SER A 44 -5.40 1.88 13.75
CA SER A 44 -4.23 1.02 13.57
C SER A 44 -3.97 0.63 12.10
N GLU A 45 -5.02 0.52 11.30
CA GLU A 45 -4.92 0.25 9.86
C GLU A 45 -4.56 1.52 9.11
N HIS A 46 -5.17 2.64 9.46
CA HIS A 46 -4.85 3.95 8.91
C HIS A 46 -3.36 4.28 9.07
N LEU A 47 -2.82 4.09 10.28
CA LEU A 47 -1.39 4.27 10.57
C LEU A 47 -0.50 3.30 9.78
N ALA A 48 -0.93 2.05 9.61
CA ALA A 48 -0.17 1.06 8.86
C ALA A 48 -0.12 1.37 7.37
N ILE A 49 -1.23 1.81 6.77
CA ILE A 49 -1.28 2.26 5.36
C ILE A 49 -0.39 3.50 5.18
N LEU A 50 -0.49 4.48 6.07
CA LEU A 50 0.36 5.68 6.04
C LEU A 50 1.85 5.35 6.14
N ASN A 51 2.22 4.41 7.01
CA ASN A 51 3.61 3.97 7.15
C ASN A 51 4.09 3.18 5.93
N ALA A 52 3.22 2.39 5.28
CA ALA A 52 3.53 1.74 4.01
C ALA A 52 3.81 2.75 2.89
N ILE A 53 3.01 3.81 2.80
CA ILE A 53 3.24 4.91 1.84
C ILE A 53 4.63 5.52 2.08
N LYS A 54 4.93 5.93 3.32
CA LYS A 54 6.24 6.52 3.67
C LYS A 54 7.41 5.59 3.37
N GLU A 55 7.23 4.28 3.56
CA GLU A 55 8.29 3.31 3.28
C GLU A 55 8.56 3.19 1.78
N VAL A 56 7.52 3.20 0.94
CA VAL A 56 7.66 3.19 -0.52
C VAL A 56 8.28 4.50 -1.01
N GLU A 57 7.88 5.65 -0.48
CA GLU A 57 8.43 6.97 -0.82
C GLU A 57 9.94 7.09 -0.57
N LYS A 58 10.48 6.44 0.47
CA LYS A 58 11.93 6.43 0.74
C LYS A 58 12.77 5.74 -0.34
N ASN A 59 12.15 4.92 -1.18
CA ASN A 59 12.81 4.07 -2.15
C ASN A 59 12.65 4.57 -3.60
N ILE A 60 12.06 5.75 -3.79
CA ILE A 60 11.92 6.44 -5.09
C ILE A 60 13.12 7.37 -5.30
#